data_AF-A0A9E1P9L1-F1
#
_entry.id   AF-A0A9E1P9L1-F1
#
_cell.length_a   1.000
_cell.length_b   1.000
_cell.length_c   1.000
_cell.angle_alpha   90.00
_cell.angle_beta   90.00
_cell.angle_gamma   90.00
#
_symmetry.space_group_name_H-M   'P 1'
#
loop_
_entity.id
_entity.type
_entity.pdbx_description
1 polymer ?
#
loop_
_entity_poly.entity_id
_entity_poly.type
_entity_poly.pdbx_seq_one_letter_code
_entity_poly.pdbx_strand_id
1 'polypeptide(L)'
;MSNRQSIPKPTARRLSLYLRELDALRDANIVSINSKQLGDALDITSAQVRKDFATFGTFGRPGLGYMVVPLCEQLRKIMGTNRTWDVAVVGAGKIGQALSSYSRFADRGFQIVAVFDSNPKIVGTMVANHQVRPVADMTRIIPLRKIRLAVLSVPAHVAQDVTDRLVASGITGILNFAPIRLSVPEGVGVSSVDFSRSLEQLALETMVEIN
;
A
#
# COMPACT_ATOMS: atom_id res chain seq x y z
N MET A 1 -12.69 -21.15 -10.85
CA MET A 1 -12.34 -19.75 -10.51
C MET A 1 -12.74 -19.54 -9.06
N SER A 2 -11.81 -19.73 -8.12
CA SER A 2 -12.15 -19.69 -6.69
C SER A 2 -12.56 -18.29 -6.30
N ASN A 3 -13.75 -18.22 -5.69
CA ASN A 3 -14.36 -17.08 -5.05
C ASN A 3 -13.27 -16.28 -4.29
N ARG A 4 -13.05 -15.00 -4.63
CA ARG A 4 -12.21 -14.09 -3.83
C ARG A 4 -12.91 -13.84 -2.51
N GLN A 5 -12.92 -14.84 -1.62
CA GLN A 5 -13.20 -14.62 -0.22
C GLN A 5 -12.26 -13.51 0.25
N SER A 6 -12.83 -12.46 0.82
CA SER A 6 -12.11 -11.29 1.30
C SER A 6 -10.98 -11.74 2.22
N ILE A 7 -9.73 -11.59 1.79
CA ILE A 7 -8.56 -11.93 2.60
C ILE A 7 -8.63 -11.05 3.86
N PRO A 8 -8.60 -11.63 5.07
CA PRO A 8 -8.63 -10.85 6.29
C PRO A 8 -7.52 -9.80 6.30
N LYS A 9 -7.84 -8.55 6.68
CA LYS A 9 -6.86 -7.44 6.74
C LYS A 9 -5.56 -7.82 7.48
N PRO A 10 -5.59 -8.56 8.62
CA PRO A 10 -4.36 -8.99 9.28
C PRO A 10 -3.49 -9.91 8.41
N THR A 11 -4.11 -10.86 7.69
CA THR A 11 -3.40 -11.74 6.75
C THR A 11 -2.80 -10.95 5.60
N ALA A 12 -3.56 -10.02 5.00
CA ALA A 12 -3.05 -9.17 3.92
C ALA A 12 -1.84 -8.31 4.37
N ARG A 13 -1.87 -7.78 5.61
CA ARG A 13 -0.72 -7.07 6.20
C ARG A 13 0.50 -7.98 6.33
N ARG A 14 0.33 -9.20 6.84
CA ARG A 14 1.43 -10.17 6.95
C ARG A 14 1.96 -10.62 5.60
N LEU A 15 1.13 -10.78 4.57
CA LEU A 15 1.59 -11.06 3.21
C LEU A 15 2.58 -10.00 2.70
N SER A 16 2.31 -8.72 2.94
CA SER A 16 3.25 -7.64 2.61
C SER A 16 4.57 -7.75 3.37
N LEU A 17 4.54 -8.19 4.64
CA LEU A 17 5.75 -8.41 5.44
C LEU A 17 6.55 -9.61 4.93
N TYR A 18 5.89 -10.75 4.65
CA TYR A 18 6.53 -11.92 4.06
C TYR A 18 7.20 -11.58 2.73
N LEU A 19 6.51 -10.86 1.84
CA LEU A 19 7.09 -10.48 0.55
C LEU A 19 8.31 -9.56 0.70
N ARG A 20 8.30 -8.65 1.68
CA ARG A 20 9.46 -7.79 1.96
C ARG A 20 10.68 -8.60 2.40
N GLU A 21 10.48 -9.54 3.32
CA GLU A 21 11.56 -10.41 3.80
C GLU A 21 12.08 -11.32 2.69
N LEU A 22 11.17 -11.92 1.92
CA LEU A 22 11.54 -12.79 0.80
C LEU A 22 12.27 -12.02 -0.33
N ASP A 23 11.95 -10.75 -0.55
CA ASP A 23 12.73 -9.91 -1.47
C ASP A 23 14.17 -9.69 -0.98
N ALA A 24 14.36 -9.43 0.33
CA ALA A 24 15.69 -9.31 0.90
C ALA A 24 16.49 -10.62 0.78
N LEU A 25 15.85 -11.76 1.04
CA LEU A 25 16.45 -13.09 0.88
C LEU A 25 16.79 -13.40 -0.58
N ARG A 26 15.92 -13.00 -1.52
CA ARG A 26 16.18 -13.14 -2.95
C ARG A 26 17.39 -12.32 -3.36
N ASP A 27 17.47 -11.07 -2.93
CA ASP A 27 18.58 -10.18 -3.25
C ASP A 27 19.92 -10.68 -2.63
N ALA A 28 19.82 -11.42 -1.52
CA ALA A 28 20.93 -12.15 -0.90
C ALA A 28 21.20 -13.55 -1.51
N ASN A 29 20.55 -13.91 -2.62
CA ASN A 29 20.67 -15.21 -3.30
C ASN A 29 20.34 -16.44 -2.42
N ILE A 30 19.48 -16.28 -1.41
CA ILE A 30 19.00 -17.40 -0.60
C ILE A 30 17.97 -18.19 -1.40
N VAL A 31 18.20 -19.50 -1.52
CA VAL A 31 17.39 -20.39 -2.36
C VAL A 31 16.07 -20.79 -1.70
N SER A 32 16.11 -21.06 -0.39
CA SER A 32 14.97 -21.60 0.35
C SER A 32 14.98 -21.15 1.81
N ILE A 33 13.78 -21.04 2.40
CA ILE A 33 13.57 -20.69 3.81
C ILE A 33 12.45 -21.53 4.41
N ASN A 34 12.57 -21.96 5.66
CA ASN A 34 11.49 -22.67 6.35
C ASN A 34 10.57 -21.73 7.14
N SER A 35 9.38 -22.22 7.53
CA SER A 35 8.39 -21.43 8.27
C SER A 35 8.85 -20.91 9.63
N LYS A 36 9.84 -21.57 10.27
CA LYS A 36 10.40 -21.11 11.53
C LYS A 36 11.31 -19.91 11.28
N GLN A 37 12.27 -20.04 10.37
CA GLN A 37 13.16 -18.94 9.97
C GLN A 37 12.40 -17.69 9.50
N LEU A 38 11.40 -17.87 8.64
CA LEU A 38 10.59 -16.75 8.15
C LEU A 38 9.73 -16.12 9.27
N GLY A 39 9.29 -16.95 10.21
CA GLY A 39 8.54 -16.50 11.38
C GLY A 39 9.42 -15.69 12.35
N ASP A 40 10.59 -16.23 12.69
CA ASP A 40 11.56 -15.61 13.59
C ASP A 40 12.01 -14.23 13.07
N ALA A 41 12.22 -14.08 11.76
CA ALA A 41 12.59 -12.81 11.13
C ALA A 41 11.51 -11.71 11.22
N LEU A 42 10.25 -12.09 11.47
CA LEU A 42 9.09 -11.19 11.41
C LEU A 42 8.30 -11.14 12.72
N ASP A 43 8.80 -11.81 13.78
CA ASP A 43 8.08 -12.03 15.03
C ASP A 43 6.68 -12.64 14.82
N ILE A 44 6.61 -13.67 13.97
CA ILE A 44 5.38 -14.40 13.65
C ILE A 44 5.60 -15.89 13.93
N THR A 45 4.65 -16.55 14.58
CA THR A 45 4.79 -17.98 14.85
C THR A 45 4.84 -18.80 13.55
N SER A 46 5.67 -19.85 13.51
CA SER A 46 5.76 -20.73 12.35
C SER A 46 4.41 -21.36 11.96
N ALA A 47 3.53 -21.59 12.93
CA ALA A 47 2.17 -22.08 12.70
C ALA A 47 1.32 -21.03 11.96
N GLN A 48 1.45 -19.75 12.31
CA GLN A 48 0.75 -18.67 11.63
C GLN A 48 1.25 -18.47 10.19
N VAL A 49 2.56 -18.57 9.95
CA VAL A 49 3.12 -18.55 8.58
C VAL A 49 2.52 -19.66 7.73
N ARG A 50 2.51 -20.89 8.23
CA ARG A 50 1.92 -22.05 7.53
C ARG A 50 0.43 -21.85 7.25
N LYS A 51 -0.32 -21.33 8.23
CA LYS A 51 -1.76 -21.06 8.11
C LYS A 51 -2.06 -19.98 7.06
N ASP A 52 -1.29 -18.89 7.07
CA ASP A 52 -1.45 -17.82 6.08
C ASP A 52 -1.19 -18.33 4.66
N PHE A 53 -0.10 -19.07 4.45
CA PHE A 53 0.23 -19.63 3.14
C PHE A 53 -0.77 -20.70 2.70
N ALA A 54 -1.19 -21.61 3.59
CA ALA A 54 -2.18 -22.64 3.25
C ALA A 54 -3.51 -22.05 2.72
N THR A 55 -3.85 -20.82 3.10
CA THR A 55 -5.05 -20.10 2.62
C THR A 55 -5.00 -19.85 1.10
N PHE A 56 -3.81 -19.79 0.49
CA PHE A 56 -3.62 -19.44 -0.93
C PHE A 56 -3.18 -20.63 -1.79
N GLY A 57 -3.07 -21.82 -1.20
CA GLY A 57 -2.64 -23.04 -1.88
C GLY A 57 -1.50 -23.74 -1.14
N THR A 58 -0.90 -24.73 -1.80
CA THR A 58 0.21 -25.50 -1.26
C THR A 58 1.52 -24.80 -1.55
N PHE A 59 2.18 -24.32 -0.50
CA PHE A 59 3.51 -23.71 -0.58
C PHE A 59 4.55 -24.60 0.08
N GLY A 60 5.72 -24.64 -0.54
CA GLY A 60 6.89 -25.33 0.00
C GLY A 60 6.92 -26.82 -0.28
N ARG A 61 8.03 -27.45 0.13
CA ARG A 61 8.29 -28.88 -0.01
C ARG A 61 8.75 -29.46 1.33
N PRO A 62 8.26 -30.64 1.75
CA PRO A 62 8.76 -31.32 2.93
C PRO A 62 10.29 -31.42 2.91
N GLY A 63 10.96 -31.12 4.02
CA GLY A 63 12.42 -31.13 4.15
C GLY A 63 13.16 -29.93 3.54
N LEU A 64 12.57 -29.21 2.58
CA LEU A 64 13.21 -28.07 1.87
C LEU A 64 12.64 -26.70 2.27
N GLY A 65 11.43 -26.64 2.80
CA GLY A 65 10.75 -25.38 3.10
C GLY A 65 10.23 -24.69 1.84
N TYR A 66 10.20 -23.36 1.84
CA TYR A 66 9.70 -22.53 0.75
C TYR A 66 10.85 -22.08 -0.15
N MET A 67 10.73 -22.33 -1.45
CA MET A 67 11.63 -21.76 -2.44
C MET A 67 11.38 -20.25 -2.54
N VAL A 68 12.42 -19.43 -2.33
CA VAL A 68 12.28 -17.98 -2.18
C VAL A 68 11.73 -17.34 -3.44
N VAL A 69 12.37 -17.55 -4.60
CA VAL A 69 11.96 -16.94 -5.87
C VAL A 69 10.52 -17.30 -6.26
N PRO A 70 10.13 -18.59 -6.32
CA PRO A 70 8.74 -18.96 -6.64
C PRO A 70 7.73 -18.41 -5.62
N LEU A 71 8.07 -18.37 -4.33
CA LEU A 71 7.18 -17.83 -3.31
C LEU A 71 6.96 -16.32 -3.52
N CYS A 72 8.02 -15.55 -3.81
CA CYS A 72 7.89 -14.12 -4.14
C CYS A 72 6.91 -13.89 -5.30
N GLU A 73 7.05 -14.65 -6.38
CA GLU A 73 6.19 -14.53 -7.57
C GLU A 73 4.73 -14.84 -7.26
N GLN A 74 4.47 -15.92 -6.51
CA GLN A 74 3.12 -16.28 -6.12
C GLN A 74 2.50 -15.24 -5.18
N LEU A 75 3.24 -14.74 -4.20
CA LEU A 75 2.75 -13.68 -3.30
C LEU A 75 2.42 -12.40 -4.06
N ARG A 76 3.28 -11.97 -5.02
CA ARG A 76 2.96 -10.84 -5.90
C ARG A 76 1.68 -11.06 -6.70
N LYS A 77 1.47 -12.27 -7.23
CA LYS A 77 0.26 -12.62 -7.98
C LYS A 77 -0.99 -12.58 -7.09
N ILE A 78 -0.91 -13.10 -5.86
CA ILE A 78 -2.00 -13.06 -4.87
C ILE A 78 -2.36 -11.62 -4.51
N MET A 79 -1.34 -10.79 -4.24
CA MET A 79 -1.51 -9.38 -3.88
C MET A 79 -1.86 -8.49 -5.09
N GLY A 80 -1.75 -9.01 -6.30
CA GLY A 80 -1.94 -8.24 -7.54
C GLY A 80 -0.85 -7.19 -7.76
N THR A 81 0.33 -7.34 -7.16
CA THR A 81 1.52 -6.49 -7.32
C THR A 81 2.52 -7.05 -8.33
N ASN A 82 2.12 -8.08 -9.09
CA ASN A 82 2.82 -8.56 -10.28
C ASN A 82 2.55 -7.69 -11.53
N ARG A 83 1.93 -6.53 -11.35
CA ARG A 83 1.63 -5.53 -12.37
C ARG A 83 1.90 -4.15 -11.81
N THR A 84 1.97 -3.17 -12.71
CA THR A 84 1.98 -1.77 -12.32
C THR A 84 0.57 -1.29 -11.99
N TRP A 85 0.49 -0.39 -11.02
CA TRP A 85 -0.70 0.33 -10.62
C TRP A 85 -0.44 1.81 -10.80
N ASP A 86 -1.28 2.45 -11.59
CA ASP A 86 -1.30 3.90 -11.73
C ASP A 86 -1.96 4.51 -10.50
N VAL A 87 -1.28 5.50 -9.93
CA VAL A 87 -1.64 6.19 -8.69
C VAL A 87 -1.78 7.69 -8.97
N ALA A 88 -2.91 8.25 -8.52
CA ALA A 88 -3.08 9.70 -8.43
C ALA A 88 -2.68 10.20 -7.04
N VAL A 89 -2.09 11.39 -6.95
CA VAL A 89 -1.89 12.11 -5.68
C VAL A 89 -2.83 13.30 -5.66
N VAL A 90 -3.61 13.46 -4.59
CA VAL A 90 -4.47 14.63 -4.39
C VAL A 90 -4.03 15.38 -3.14
N GLY A 91 -3.72 16.67 -3.34
CA GLY A 91 -3.09 17.53 -2.35
C GLY A 91 -1.58 17.54 -2.54
N ALA A 92 -1.07 18.52 -3.28
CA ALA A 92 0.35 18.78 -3.53
C ALA A 92 0.97 19.66 -2.43
N GLY A 93 0.56 19.45 -1.17
CA GLY A 93 1.25 19.98 0.01
C GLY A 93 2.54 19.22 0.31
N LYS A 94 3.16 19.46 1.47
CA LYS A 94 4.44 18.83 1.85
C LYS A 94 4.44 17.30 1.72
N ILE A 95 3.41 16.64 2.27
CA ILE A 95 3.28 15.18 2.23
C ILE A 95 3.08 14.70 0.79
N GLY A 96 2.14 15.30 0.06
CA GLY A 96 1.88 14.91 -1.33
C GLY A 96 3.12 15.06 -2.22
N GLN A 97 3.85 16.16 -2.09
CA GLN A 97 5.10 16.39 -2.83
C GLN A 97 6.18 15.34 -2.48
N ALA A 98 6.35 15.03 -1.20
CA ALA A 98 7.32 14.01 -0.77
C ALA A 98 6.95 12.62 -1.33
N LEU A 99 5.68 12.26 -1.30
CA LEU A 99 5.19 10.97 -1.80
C LEU A 99 5.23 10.90 -3.34
N SER A 100 5.01 12.01 -4.05
CA SER A 100 5.17 12.07 -5.51
C SER A 100 6.60 11.84 -5.97
N SER A 101 7.59 12.14 -5.12
CA SER A 101 9.02 11.95 -5.41
C SER A 101 9.59 10.64 -4.84
N TYR A 102 8.76 9.79 -4.21
CA TYR A 102 9.24 8.61 -3.50
C TYR A 102 9.50 7.43 -4.46
N SER A 103 10.75 7.27 -4.89
CA SER A 103 11.16 6.26 -5.88
C SER A 103 10.77 4.82 -5.53
N ARG A 104 10.72 4.46 -4.23
CA ARG A 104 10.36 3.11 -3.79
C ARG A 104 8.93 2.69 -4.14
N PHE A 105 8.03 3.62 -4.47
CA PHE A 105 6.73 3.25 -5.03
C PHE A 105 6.87 2.58 -6.39
N ALA A 106 7.72 3.12 -7.28
CA ALA A 106 7.95 2.57 -8.60
C ALA A 106 8.55 1.16 -8.52
N ASP A 107 9.53 0.95 -7.63
CA ASP A 107 10.16 -0.37 -7.38
C ASP A 107 9.15 -1.43 -6.91
N ARG A 108 8.03 -1.00 -6.32
CA ARG A 108 6.96 -1.86 -5.81
C ARG A 108 5.77 -1.95 -6.77
N GLY A 109 5.89 -1.41 -7.98
CA GLY A 109 4.85 -1.44 -9.00
C GLY A 109 3.78 -0.35 -8.84
N PHE A 110 4.02 0.70 -8.07
CA PHE A 110 3.11 1.84 -7.92
C PHE A 110 3.68 3.06 -8.64
N GLN A 111 3.05 3.45 -9.74
CA GLN A 111 3.50 4.56 -10.58
C GLN A 111 2.64 5.79 -10.30
N ILE A 112 3.25 6.87 -9.83
CA ILE A 112 2.56 8.15 -9.76
C ILE A 112 2.40 8.64 -11.20
N VAL A 113 1.15 8.88 -11.62
CA VAL A 113 0.87 9.33 -13.00
C VAL A 113 0.17 10.67 -13.06
N ALA A 114 -0.39 11.14 -11.96
CA ALA A 114 -1.08 12.42 -11.88
C ALA A 114 -1.00 13.01 -10.47
N VAL A 115 -0.85 14.33 -10.40
CA VAL A 115 -0.89 15.10 -9.15
C VAL A 115 -1.95 16.19 -9.31
N PHE A 116 -2.84 16.32 -8.32
CA PHE A 116 -3.95 17.27 -8.34
C PHE A 116 -3.91 18.18 -7.11
N ASP A 117 -4.24 19.45 -7.29
CA ASP A 117 -4.43 20.41 -6.20
C ASP A 117 -5.51 21.45 -6.56
N SER A 118 -6.08 22.10 -5.55
CA SER A 118 -7.07 23.18 -5.73
C SER A 118 -6.45 24.57 -5.59
N ASN A 119 -5.25 24.69 -5.03
CA ASN A 119 -4.56 25.95 -4.83
C ASN A 119 -4.04 26.50 -6.17
N PRO A 120 -4.56 27.64 -6.66
CA PRO A 120 -4.14 28.21 -7.94
C PRO A 120 -2.65 28.56 -8.02
N LYS A 121 -1.99 28.75 -6.86
CA LYS A 121 -0.55 29.02 -6.80
C LYS A 121 0.31 27.76 -7.04
N ILE A 122 -0.25 26.57 -6.82
CA ILE A 122 0.44 25.29 -6.98
C ILE A 122 0.04 24.63 -8.31
N VAL A 123 -1.20 24.83 -8.75
CA VAL A 123 -1.64 24.36 -10.06
C VAL A 123 -0.73 24.91 -11.16
N GLY A 124 -0.27 24.02 -12.05
CA GLY A 124 0.66 24.35 -13.13
C GLY A 124 2.13 24.22 -12.77
N THR A 125 2.50 24.15 -11.48
CA THR A 125 3.89 23.90 -11.07
C THR A 125 4.29 22.45 -11.28
N MET A 126 5.59 22.17 -11.21
CA MET A 126 6.12 20.81 -11.26
C MET A 126 6.31 20.23 -9.86
N VAL A 127 5.85 19.01 -9.66
CA VAL A 127 6.12 18.18 -8.48
C VAL A 127 6.69 16.86 -8.97
N ALA A 128 7.94 16.57 -8.60
CA ALA A 128 8.75 15.55 -9.26
C ALA A 128 8.72 15.77 -10.80
N ASN A 129 8.29 14.76 -11.55
CA ASN A 129 8.17 14.81 -13.01
C ASN A 129 6.72 15.07 -13.48
N HIS A 130 5.84 15.56 -12.60
CA HIS A 130 4.42 15.78 -12.91
C HIS A 130 4.03 17.25 -12.77
N GLN A 131 3.37 17.78 -13.80
CA GLN A 131 2.68 19.05 -13.68
C GLN A 131 1.43 18.89 -12.81
N VAL A 132 1.28 19.74 -11.80
CA VAL A 132 0.12 19.74 -10.91
C VAL A 132 -1.10 20.22 -11.68
N ARG A 133 -2.17 19.42 -11.66
CA ARG A 133 -3.42 19.69 -12.36
C ARG A 133 -4.46 20.26 -11.40
N PRO A 134 -5.43 21.06 -11.90
CA PRO A 134 -6.58 21.45 -11.11
C PRO A 134 -7.33 20.22 -10.61
N VAL A 135 -7.83 20.25 -9.37
CA VAL A 135 -8.66 19.16 -8.83
C VAL A 135 -9.90 18.86 -9.68
N ALA A 136 -10.40 19.85 -10.45
CA ALA A 136 -11.50 19.67 -11.40
C ALA A 136 -11.19 18.64 -12.51
N ASP A 137 -9.92 18.48 -12.89
CA ASP A 137 -9.50 17.54 -13.95
C ASP A 137 -9.62 16.07 -13.54
N MET A 138 -9.81 15.75 -12.25
CA MET A 138 -9.88 14.37 -11.75
C MET A 138 -10.94 13.54 -12.49
N THR A 139 -12.13 14.12 -12.71
CA THR A 139 -13.27 13.44 -13.36
C THR A 139 -12.99 13.06 -14.81
N ARG A 140 -12.04 13.74 -15.46
CA ARG A 140 -11.61 13.46 -16.83
C ARG A 140 -10.39 12.54 -16.85
N ILE A 141 -9.37 12.85 -16.04
CA ILE A 141 -8.06 12.19 -16.10
C ILE A 141 -8.09 10.78 -15.51
N ILE A 142 -8.79 10.57 -14.40
CA ILE A 142 -8.82 9.28 -13.70
C ILE A 142 -9.45 8.19 -14.60
N PRO A 143 -10.63 8.39 -15.21
CA PRO A 143 -11.19 7.40 -16.12
C PRO A 143 -10.34 7.20 -17.38
N LEU A 144 -9.86 8.30 -17.99
CA LEU A 144 -9.06 8.26 -19.21
C LEU A 144 -7.79 7.42 -19.05
N ARG A 145 -7.11 7.57 -17.91
CA ARG A 145 -5.89 6.82 -17.59
C ARG A 145 -6.16 5.51 -16.84
N LYS A 146 -7.43 5.19 -16.55
CA LYS A 146 -7.85 4.00 -15.79
C LYS A 146 -7.13 3.90 -14.43
N ILE A 147 -6.91 5.04 -13.77
CA ILE A 147 -6.27 5.11 -12.46
C ILE A 147 -7.20 4.45 -11.44
N ARG A 148 -6.67 3.54 -10.62
CA ARG A 148 -7.45 2.80 -9.61
C ARG A 148 -7.10 3.13 -8.18
N LEU A 149 -5.92 3.70 -7.95
CA LEU A 149 -5.40 4.01 -6.63
C LEU A 149 -5.17 5.52 -6.48
N ALA A 150 -5.44 6.05 -5.29
CA ALA A 150 -5.16 7.44 -4.96
C ALA A 150 -4.46 7.57 -3.60
N VAL A 151 -3.53 8.51 -3.51
CA VAL A 151 -3.02 9.07 -2.26
C VAL A 151 -3.81 10.33 -1.97
N LEU A 152 -4.41 10.42 -0.77
CA LEU A 152 -5.16 11.57 -0.32
C LEU A 152 -4.37 12.29 0.79
N SER A 153 -3.82 13.45 0.49
CA SER A 153 -3.02 14.27 1.41
C SER A 153 -3.53 15.71 1.47
N VAL A 154 -4.84 15.85 1.69
CA VAL A 154 -5.55 17.14 1.81
C VAL A 154 -5.95 17.42 3.27
N PRO A 155 -6.28 18.68 3.62
CA PRO A 155 -6.82 19.00 4.94
C PRO A 155 -8.11 18.23 5.27
N ALA A 156 -8.33 17.97 6.56
CA ALA A 156 -9.48 17.22 7.08
C ALA A 156 -10.84 17.69 6.51
N HIS A 157 -11.07 19.01 6.51
CA HIS A 157 -12.36 19.59 6.15
C HIS A 157 -12.78 19.40 4.68
N VAL A 158 -11.86 19.03 3.78
CA VAL A 158 -12.17 18.73 2.37
C VAL A 158 -11.98 17.25 2.00
N ALA A 159 -11.49 16.43 2.94
CA ALA A 159 -11.04 15.07 2.61
C ALA A 159 -12.19 14.15 2.18
N GLN A 160 -13.38 14.28 2.76
CA GLN A 160 -14.55 13.48 2.36
C GLN A 160 -15.05 13.88 0.96
N ASP A 161 -15.24 15.17 0.68
CA ASP A 161 -15.69 15.65 -0.62
C ASP A 161 -14.74 15.24 -1.76
N VAL A 162 -13.43 15.30 -1.51
CA VAL A 162 -12.42 14.84 -2.47
C VAL A 162 -12.50 13.32 -2.65
N THR A 163 -12.72 12.57 -1.56
CA THR A 163 -12.91 11.12 -1.61
C THR A 163 -14.11 10.72 -2.45
N ASP A 164 -15.25 11.38 -2.28
CA ASP A 164 -16.47 11.09 -3.05
C ASP A 164 -16.25 11.31 -4.54
N ARG A 165 -15.53 12.38 -4.90
CA ARG A 165 -15.14 12.68 -6.29
C ARG A 165 -14.16 11.65 -6.86
N LEU A 166 -13.20 11.18 -6.07
CA LEU A 166 -12.27 10.12 -6.47
C LEU A 166 -13.02 8.82 -6.76
N VAL A 167 -13.93 8.43 -5.87
CA VAL A 167 -14.75 7.23 -6.01
C VAL A 167 -15.65 7.34 -7.24
N ALA A 168 -16.34 8.47 -7.42
CA ALA A 168 -17.17 8.72 -8.61
C ALA A 168 -16.35 8.70 -9.91
N SER A 169 -15.06 9.01 -9.86
CA SER A 169 -14.15 8.95 -11.01
C SER A 169 -13.56 7.56 -11.27
N GLY A 170 -13.88 6.56 -10.44
CA GLY A 170 -13.49 5.16 -10.64
C GLY A 170 -12.31 4.66 -9.79
N ILE A 171 -11.86 5.44 -8.80
CA ILE A 171 -10.88 5.00 -7.80
C ILE A 171 -11.50 3.93 -6.90
N THR A 172 -10.75 2.85 -6.68
CA THR A 172 -11.18 1.72 -5.83
C THR A 172 -10.26 1.48 -4.63
N GLY A 173 -9.16 2.24 -4.52
CA GLY A 173 -8.26 2.17 -3.37
C GLY A 173 -7.71 3.56 -3.00
N ILE A 174 -7.77 3.91 -1.71
CA ILE A 174 -7.32 5.20 -1.19
C ILE A 174 -6.33 4.98 -0.04
N LEU A 175 -5.13 5.53 -0.19
CA LEU A 175 -4.17 5.72 0.89
C LEU A 175 -4.40 7.10 1.52
N ASN A 176 -5.03 7.11 2.70
CA ASN A 176 -5.49 8.32 3.37
C ASN A 176 -4.45 8.85 4.37
N PHE A 177 -3.96 10.07 4.14
CA PHE A 177 -3.13 10.84 5.08
C PHE A 177 -3.90 11.98 5.75
N ALA A 178 -5.18 12.21 5.38
CA ALA A 178 -6.00 13.18 6.07
C ALA A 178 -6.36 12.65 7.48
N PRO A 179 -6.36 13.50 8.52
CA PRO A 179 -6.57 13.08 9.91
C PRO A 179 -8.06 12.89 10.23
N ILE A 180 -8.79 12.22 9.34
CA ILE A 180 -10.20 11.86 9.50
C ILE A 180 -10.46 10.45 8.99
N ARG A 181 -11.53 9.83 9.50
CA ARG A 181 -12.08 8.61 8.92
C ARG A 181 -12.91 8.97 7.71
N LEU A 182 -12.63 8.32 6.58
CA LEU A 182 -13.39 8.47 5.35
C LEU A 182 -14.55 7.46 5.33
N SER A 183 -15.71 7.91 4.86
CA SER A 183 -16.82 7.06 4.47
C SER A 183 -16.71 6.71 3.00
N VAL A 184 -16.81 5.44 2.64
CA VAL A 184 -16.71 4.98 1.24
C VAL A 184 -17.72 3.86 0.99
N PRO A 185 -18.22 3.69 -0.25
CA PRO A 185 -19.11 2.59 -0.58
C PRO A 185 -18.39 1.22 -0.54
N GLU A 186 -19.17 0.16 -0.54
CA GLU A 186 -18.66 -1.21 -0.62
C GLU A 186 -17.78 -1.40 -1.88
N GLY A 187 -16.69 -2.16 -1.73
CA GLY A 187 -15.73 -2.40 -2.80
C GLY A 187 -14.63 -1.34 -2.93
N VAL A 188 -14.71 -0.21 -2.22
CA VAL A 188 -13.63 0.78 -2.14
C VAL A 188 -12.77 0.52 -0.89
N GLY A 189 -11.48 0.27 -1.09
CA GLY A 189 -10.53 0.08 -0.01
C GLY A 189 -9.98 1.41 0.52
N VAL A 190 -9.94 1.59 1.83
CA VAL A 190 -9.23 2.71 2.48
C VAL A 190 -8.19 2.17 3.45
N SER A 191 -6.96 2.64 3.30
CA SER A 191 -5.87 2.44 4.25
C SER A 191 -5.42 3.79 4.78
N SER A 192 -5.61 4.06 6.07
CA SER A 192 -5.19 5.33 6.68
C SER A 192 -3.78 5.21 7.28
N VAL A 193 -2.99 6.26 7.10
CA VAL A 193 -1.65 6.42 7.67
C VAL A 193 -1.74 7.50 8.75
N ASP A 194 -1.30 7.15 9.95
CA ASP A 194 -1.32 8.04 11.11
C ASP A 194 0.03 7.94 11.82
N PHE A 195 0.89 8.93 11.57
CA PHE A 195 2.21 8.98 12.18
C PHE A 195 2.16 9.29 13.68
N SER A 196 1.13 10.01 14.13
CA SER A 196 0.95 10.35 15.54
C SER A 196 0.70 9.09 16.36
N ARG A 197 -0.17 8.20 15.88
CA ARG A 197 -0.42 6.91 16.53
C ARG A 197 0.82 6.04 16.66
N SER A 198 1.68 6.03 15.64
CA SER A 198 2.95 5.31 15.70
C SER A 198 3.88 5.88 16.77
N LEU A 199 3.94 7.21 16.89
CA LEU A 199 4.75 7.87 17.93
C LEU A 199 4.17 7.67 19.33
N GLU A 200 2.85 7.71 19.50
CA GLU A 200 2.17 7.42 20.76
C GLU A 200 2.45 5.98 21.23
N GLN A 201 2.42 5.01 20.32
CA GLN A 201 2.77 3.63 20.63
C GLN A 201 4.24 3.50 21.07
N LEU A 202 5.17 4.11 20.35
CA LEU A 202 6.59 4.10 20.72
C LEU A 202 6.81 4.78 22.08
N ALA A 203 6.12 5.89 22.34
CA ALA A 203 6.20 6.58 23.63
C ALA A 203 5.74 5.67 24.78
N LEU A 204 4.67 4.90 24.59
CA LEU A 204 4.20 3.91 25.56
C LEU A 204 5.24 2.80 25.80
N GLU A 205 5.84 2.26 24.73
CA GLU A 205 6.87 1.21 24.82
C GLU A 205 8.12 1.71 25.56
N THR A 206 8.59 2.92 25.27
CA THR A 206 9.74 3.52 25.95
C THR A 206 9.44 3.90 27.41
N MET A 207 8.18 4.24 27.75
CA MET A 207 7.81 4.50 29.15
C MET A 207 7.89 3.27 30.05
N VAL A 208 7.72 2.06 29.51
CA VAL A 208 7.85 0.81 30.27
C VAL A 208 9.30 0.54 30.68
N GLU A 209 10.28 1.08 29.97
CA GLU A 209 11.71 0.94 30.31
C GLU A 209 12.19 1.95 31.38
N ILE A 210 11.39 2.97 31.70
CA ILE A 210 11.75 4.06 32.62
C ILE A 210 11.21 3.83 34.06
N ASN A 211 10.41 2.78 34.28
CA ASN A 211 9.93 2.37 35.61
C ASN A 211 10.45 0.98 35.99
#